data_AF-A0A0B8QYC0-F1
#
_entry.id   AF-A0A0B8QYC0-F1
#
_cell.length_a   1.000
_cell.length_b   1.000
_cell.length_c   1.000
_cell.angle_alpha   90.00
_cell.angle_beta   90.00
_cell.angle_gamma   90.00
#
_symmetry.space_group_name_H-M   'P 1'
#
loop_
_entity.id
_entity.type
_entity.pdbx_description
1 polymer ?
#
loop_
_entity_poly.entity_id
_entity_poly.type
_entity_poly.pdbx_seq_one_letter_code
_entity_poly.pdbx_strand_id
1 'polypeptide(L)'
;MIEYNSVGKTHNLRRTQPASLVQKEEKSMTKYEILYIIRPNIDEEAKAALVERFDGILTDNGAANLESKDWEKRKLAYEINDFREGIYHIATFEAETTSEALSEFDRLAKINLDILRHMIVKVEA
;
A
#
# COMPACT_ATOMS: atom_id res chain seq x y z
N MET A 1 -23.14 2.76 80.91
CA MET A 1 -22.84 4.07 80.32
C MET A 1 -21.34 4.25 80.36
N ILE A 2 -20.70 4.32 79.19
CA ILE A 2 -19.42 5.00 78.85
C ILE A 2 -19.07 4.45 77.47
N GLU A 3 -19.31 5.27 76.44
CA GLU A 3 -18.83 5.06 75.08
C GLU A 3 -17.32 5.30 75.04
N TYR A 4 -16.57 4.47 74.30
CA TYR A 4 -15.23 4.79 73.85
C TYR A 4 -15.08 4.48 72.35
N ASN A 5 -14.56 5.49 71.67
CA ASN A 5 -14.39 5.67 70.24
C ASN A 5 -13.15 4.94 69.71
N SER A 6 -13.12 4.75 68.37
CA SER A 6 -11.92 4.57 67.51
C SER A 6 -11.25 3.18 67.47
N VAL A 7 -11.33 2.50 66.30
CA VAL A 7 -10.16 2.23 65.41
C VAL A 7 -10.62 2.07 63.95
N GLY A 8 -10.24 3.05 63.12
CA GLY A 8 -9.79 2.93 61.71
C GLY A 8 -10.46 1.98 60.72
N LYS A 9 -11.46 2.46 59.98
CA LYS A 9 -11.77 2.02 58.61
C LYS A 9 -10.80 2.66 57.62
N THR A 10 -9.94 1.86 56.96
CA THR A 10 -9.44 2.14 55.61
C THR A 10 -9.10 0.84 54.89
N HIS A 11 -10.11 0.12 54.38
CA HIS A 11 -9.89 -0.79 53.26
C HIS A 11 -10.03 0.04 52.00
N ASN A 12 -8.88 0.46 51.43
CA ASN A 12 -8.84 1.21 50.19
C ASN A 12 -9.42 0.35 49.05
N LEU A 13 -10.66 0.62 48.68
CA LEU A 13 -11.24 0.21 47.41
C LEU A 13 -10.52 0.98 46.30
N ARG A 14 -9.40 0.44 45.80
CA ARG A 14 -8.84 0.87 44.52
C ARG A 14 -9.76 0.39 43.39
N ARG A 15 -10.81 1.15 43.14
CA ARG A 15 -11.36 1.28 41.78
C ARG A 15 -10.30 2.03 40.97
N THR A 16 -9.47 1.30 40.26
CA THR A 16 -8.65 1.87 39.18
C THR A 16 -8.88 1.00 37.95
N GLN A 17 -9.81 1.48 37.12
CA GLN A 17 -10.11 1.18 35.72
C GLN A 17 -9.77 -0.22 35.16
N PRO A 18 -10.74 -0.94 34.55
CA PRO A 18 -10.34 -1.95 33.58
C PRO A 18 -9.53 -1.26 32.49
N ALA A 19 -8.43 -1.89 32.07
CA ALA A 19 -7.57 -1.46 30.97
C ALA A 19 -8.45 -1.02 29.79
N SER A 20 -8.70 0.28 29.71
CA SER A 20 -9.65 0.84 28.77
C SER A 20 -8.99 0.80 27.41
N LEU A 21 -9.52 -0.09 26.56
CA LEU A 21 -9.57 0.08 25.11
C LEU A 21 -8.19 0.38 24.52
N VAL A 22 -7.39 -0.67 24.31
CA VAL A 22 -6.54 -0.70 23.11
C VAL A 22 -7.51 -0.51 21.97
N GLN A 23 -7.60 0.72 21.47
CA GLN A 23 -8.36 1.00 20.26
C GLN A 23 -7.78 0.05 19.22
N LYS A 24 -8.62 -0.90 18.78
CA LYS A 24 -8.34 -1.64 17.57
C LYS A 24 -8.27 -0.56 16.50
N GLU A 25 -7.05 -0.18 16.15
CA GLU A 25 -6.77 0.74 15.06
C GLU A 25 -7.59 0.23 13.88
N GLU A 26 -8.62 0.96 13.51
CA GLU A 26 -9.37 0.65 12.31
C GLU A 26 -8.43 0.95 11.16
N LYS A 27 -7.68 -0.07 10.75
CA LYS A 27 -6.74 -0.01 9.63
C LYS A 27 -7.57 0.32 8.39
N SER A 28 -7.59 1.60 8.06
CA SER A 28 -8.27 2.09 6.87
C SER A 28 -7.50 1.62 5.64
N MET A 29 -8.11 0.68 4.91
CA MET A 29 -7.66 0.26 3.59
C MET A 29 -7.91 1.41 2.63
N THR A 30 -6.85 1.86 1.97
CA THR A 30 -6.92 2.89 0.95
C THR A 30 -6.77 2.24 -0.42
N LYS A 31 -7.61 2.65 -1.37
CA LYS A 31 -7.48 2.21 -2.76
C LYS A 31 -6.44 3.04 -3.50
N TYR A 32 -5.54 2.34 -4.19
CA TYR A 32 -4.49 2.92 -5.01
C TYR A 32 -4.58 2.40 -6.43
N GLU A 33 -4.11 3.22 -7.36
CA GLU A 33 -3.91 2.90 -8.75
C GLU A 33 -2.47 3.24 -9.13
N ILE A 34 -1.79 2.30 -9.77
CA ILE A 34 -0.47 2.51 -10.33
C ILE A 34 -0.58 2.38 -11.84
N LEU A 35 -0.30 3.47 -12.53
CA LEU A 35 -0.12 3.50 -13.97
C LEU A 35 1.37 3.49 -14.27
N TYR A 36 1.83 2.53 -15.06
CA TYR A 36 3.21 2.50 -15.51
C TYR A 36 3.32 2.20 -17.00
N ILE A 37 4.43 2.66 -17.58
CA ILE A 37 4.72 2.59 -19.00
C ILE A 37 5.89 1.64 -19.20
N ILE A 38 5.65 0.55 -19.90
CA ILE A 38 6.65 -0.45 -20.28
C ILE A 38 7.24 -0.07 -21.64
N ARG A 39 8.54 -0.32 -21.84
CA ARG A 39 9.21 -0.08 -23.12
C ARG A 39 8.54 -0.87 -24.27
N PRO A 40 8.45 -0.30 -25.48
CA PRO A 40 7.64 -0.86 -26.57
C PRO A 40 8.29 -2.03 -27.30
N ASN A 41 9.56 -2.34 -27.02
CA ASN A 41 10.36 -3.39 -27.66
C ASN A 41 10.63 -4.58 -26.73
N ILE A 42 9.85 -4.72 -25.66
CA ILE A 42 9.83 -5.92 -24.82
C ILE A 42 9.08 -7.05 -25.56
N ASP A 43 9.52 -8.30 -25.39
CA ASP A 43 8.74 -9.45 -25.84
C ASP A 43 7.57 -9.76 -24.89
N GLU A 44 6.61 -10.56 -25.35
CA GLU A 44 5.36 -10.79 -24.61
C GLU A 44 5.60 -11.63 -23.35
N GLU A 45 6.53 -12.59 -23.41
CA GLU A 45 6.92 -13.42 -22.28
C GLU A 45 7.61 -12.61 -21.18
N ALA A 46 8.55 -11.72 -21.54
CA ALA A 46 9.23 -10.84 -20.61
C ALA A 46 8.28 -9.78 -20.04
N LYS A 47 7.32 -9.30 -20.83
CA LYS A 47 6.25 -8.42 -20.33
C LYS A 47 5.43 -9.14 -19.25
N ALA A 48 4.99 -10.36 -19.52
CA ALA A 48 4.21 -11.14 -18.55
C ALA A 48 5.01 -11.39 -17.25
N ALA A 49 6.29 -11.75 -17.36
CA ALA A 49 7.16 -11.95 -16.21
C ALA A 49 7.40 -10.66 -15.42
N LEU A 50 7.50 -9.51 -16.11
CA LEU A 50 7.61 -8.19 -15.47
C LEU A 50 6.34 -7.90 -14.66
N VAL A 51 5.16 -8.05 -15.27
CA VAL A 51 3.87 -7.80 -14.61
C VAL A 51 3.71 -8.71 -13.40
N GLU A 52 3.92 -10.02 -13.56
CA GLU A 52 3.81 -10.99 -12.45
C GLU A 52 4.76 -10.66 -11.29
N ARG A 53 5.99 -10.24 -11.59
CA ARG A 53 6.96 -9.82 -10.58
C ARG A 53 6.46 -8.60 -9.79
N PHE A 54 5.95 -7.57 -10.48
CA PHE A 54 5.48 -6.36 -9.82
C PHE A 54 4.16 -6.57 -9.08
N ASP A 55 3.29 -7.43 -9.58
CA ASP A 55 2.09 -7.88 -8.87
C ASP A 55 2.47 -8.63 -7.58
N GLY A 56 3.47 -9.52 -7.65
CA GLY A 56 4.03 -10.22 -6.50
C GLY A 56 4.61 -9.27 -5.44
N ILE A 57 5.36 -8.25 -5.86
CA ILE A 57 5.88 -7.21 -4.95
C ILE A 57 4.75 -6.51 -4.19
N LEU A 58 3.63 -6.21 -4.86
CA LEU A 58 2.48 -5.59 -4.22
C LEU A 58 1.84 -6.55 -3.21
N THR A 59 1.56 -7.79 -3.60
CA THR A 59 0.90 -8.78 -2.72
C THR A 59 1.76 -9.15 -1.50
N ASP A 60 3.06 -9.32 -1.70
CA ASP A 60 4.00 -9.70 -0.63
C ASP A 60 4.14 -8.61 0.44
N ASN A 61 3.90 -7.35 0.06
CA ASN A 61 3.99 -6.18 0.94
C ASN A 61 2.62 -5.71 1.47
N GLY A 62 1.59 -6.56 1.38
CA GLY A 62 0.29 -6.33 2.03
C GLY A 62 -0.73 -5.58 1.17
N ALA A 63 -0.57 -5.58 -0.16
CA ALA A 63 -1.66 -5.21 -1.05
C ALA A 63 -2.71 -6.34 -1.11
N ALA A 64 -3.98 -5.95 -1.10
CA ALA A 64 -5.14 -6.81 -1.26
C ALA A 64 -5.98 -6.35 -2.46
N ASN A 65 -6.87 -7.23 -2.95
CA ASN A 65 -7.77 -6.94 -4.07
C ASN A 65 -7.04 -6.40 -5.31
N LEU A 66 -5.84 -6.95 -5.59
CA LEU A 66 -5.04 -6.56 -6.73
C LEU A 66 -5.72 -6.96 -8.05
N GLU A 67 -5.92 -5.98 -8.90
CA GLU A 67 -6.40 -6.12 -10.26
C GLU A 67 -5.35 -5.51 -11.21
N SER A 68 -4.78 -6.37 -12.05
CA SER A 68 -3.72 -6.00 -13.00
C SER A 68 -4.28 -6.10 -14.43
N LYS A 69 -4.16 -5.02 -15.20
CA LYS A 69 -4.76 -4.90 -16.54
C LYS A 69 -3.78 -4.31 -17.54
N ASP A 70 -3.60 -5.05 -18.63
CA ASP A 70 -3.03 -4.54 -19.87
C ASP A 70 -3.98 -3.48 -20.43
N TRP A 71 -3.42 -2.33 -20.81
CA TRP A 71 -4.20 -1.26 -21.43
C TRP A 71 -3.98 -1.22 -22.94
N GLU A 72 -3.09 -0.35 -23.41
CA GLU A 72 -2.83 -0.20 -24.84
C GLU A 72 -1.43 0.36 -25.06
N LYS A 73 -0.85 0.05 -26.22
CA LYS A 73 0.34 0.71 -26.73
C LYS A 73 -0.02 2.08 -27.31
N ARG A 74 0.57 3.15 -26.80
CA ARG A 74 0.28 4.53 -27.26
C ARG A 74 1.55 5.31 -27.56
N LYS A 75 1.44 6.26 -28.49
CA LYS A 75 2.52 7.18 -28.83
C LYS A 75 2.68 8.24 -27.74
N LEU A 76 3.92 8.48 -27.33
CA LEU A 76 4.29 9.50 -26.35
C LEU A 76 4.39 10.87 -27.03
N ALA A 77 4.13 11.94 -26.27
CA ALA A 77 4.22 13.32 -26.79
C ALA A 77 5.68 13.74 -27.05
N TYR A 78 6.61 13.18 -26.28
CA TYR A 78 8.04 13.37 -26.41
C TYR A 78 8.75 12.05 -26.11
N GLU A 79 10.02 11.99 -26.47
CA GLU A 79 10.85 10.80 -26.33
C GLU A 79 11.27 10.60 -24.87
N ILE A 80 11.12 9.37 -24.37
CA ILE A 80 11.57 8.97 -23.03
C ILE A 80 12.53 7.80 -23.23
N ASN A 81 13.79 7.95 -22.80
CA ASN A 81 14.85 6.95 -22.97
C ASN A 81 14.91 6.42 -24.42
N ASP A 82 14.91 7.33 -25.40
CA ASP A 82 14.92 7.05 -26.84
C ASP A 82 13.67 6.33 -27.41
N PHE A 83 12.60 6.19 -26.61
CA PHE A 83 11.33 5.62 -27.06
C PHE A 83 10.26 6.69 -27.28
N ARG A 84 9.55 6.58 -28.42
CA ARG A 84 8.41 7.43 -28.80
C ARG A 84 7.04 6.79 -28.57
N GLU A 85 7.04 5.54 -28.12
CA GLU A 85 5.86 4.74 -27.84
C GLU A 85 6.08 4.01 -26.52
N GLY A 86 4.99 3.64 -25.85
CA GLY A 86 5.04 2.85 -24.63
C GLY A 86 3.78 2.01 -24.47
N ILE A 87 3.92 0.89 -23.79
CA ILE A 87 2.81 0.00 -23.45
C ILE A 87 2.33 0.38 -22.06
N TYR A 88 1.08 0.79 -21.94
CA TYR A 88 0.51 1.20 -20.65
C TYR A 88 -0.03 -0.02 -19.91
N HIS A 89 0.27 -0.08 -18.62
CA HIS A 89 -0.24 -1.09 -17.70
C HIS A 89 -0.79 -0.42 -16.44
N ILE A 90 -1.91 -0.94 -15.95
CA ILE A 90 -2.57 -0.44 -14.74
C ILE A 90 -2.65 -1.56 -13.71
N ALA A 91 -2.22 -1.26 -12.49
CA ALA A 91 -2.46 -2.10 -11.32
C ALA A 91 -3.31 -1.31 -10.31
N THR A 92 -4.48 -1.84 -9.97
CA THR A 92 -5.38 -1.28 -8.95
C THR A 92 -5.40 -2.21 -7.75
N PHE A 93 -5.25 -1.68 -6.54
CA PHE A 93 -5.26 -2.50 -5.33
C PHE A 93 -5.67 -1.69 -4.12
N GLU A 94 -5.92 -2.38 -3.02
CA GLU A 94 -6.16 -1.78 -1.71
C GLU A 94 -4.98 -2.11 -0.80
N ALA A 95 -4.43 -1.10 -0.14
CA ALA A 95 -3.37 -1.28 0.82
C ALA A 95 -3.58 -0.36 2.03
N GLU A 96 -3.03 -0.76 3.16
CA GLU A 96 -2.95 0.11 4.32
C GLU A 96 -2.05 1.30 4.02
N THR A 97 -2.34 2.46 4.63
CA THR A 97 -1.48 3.65 4.44
C THR A 97 -0.05 3.43 4.96
N THR A 98 0.13 2.53 5.92
CA THR A 98 1.42 2.14 6.50
C THR A 98 2.10 0.99 5.76
N SER A 99 1.48 0.42 4.72
CA SER A 99 2.06 -0.69 3.95
C SER A 99 3.30 -0.23 3.17
N GLU A 100 4.30 -1.11 3.10
CA GLU A 100 5.52 -0.89 2.31
C GLU A 100 5.31 -1.12 0.80
N ALA A 101 4.12 -1.58 0.37
CA ALA A 101 3.84 -1.95 -1.02
C ALA A 101 4.11 -0.81 -2.00
N LEU A 102 3.71 0.42 -1.65
CA LEU A 102 3.91 1.59 -2.52
C LEU A 102 5.39 1.98 -2.62
N SER A 103 6.08 2.02 -1.48
CA SER A 103 7.50 2.39 -1.43
C SER A 103 8.39 1.37 -2.13
N GLU A 104 8.08 0.08 -1.97
CA GLU A 104 8.89 -0.98 -2.57
C GLU A 104 8.63 -1.07 -4.09
N PHE A 105 7.38 -0.92 -4.53
CA PHE A 105 7.08 -0.77 -5.94
C PHE A 105 7.83 0.43 -6.54
N ASP A 106 7.74 1.62 -5.93
CA ASP A 106 8.39 2.84 -6.42
C ASP A 106 9.92 2.67 -6.53
N ARG A 107 10.54 2.07 -5.51
CA ARG A 107 11.97 1.82 -5.46
C ARG A 107 12.41 0.88 -6.59
N LEU A 108 11.69 -0.22 -6.80
CA LEU A 108 12.02 -1.23 -7.80
C LEU A 108 11.68 -0.78 -9.22
N ALA A 109 10.61 0.00 -9.40
CA ALA A 109 10.24 0.56 -10.69
C ALA A 109 11.29 1.55 -11.21
N LYS A 110 11.84 2.40 -10.33
CA LYS A 110 12.88 3.39 -10.68
C LYS A 110 14.18 2.78 -11.19
N ILE A 111 14.53 1.58 -10.75
CA ILE A 111 15.77 0.88 -11.15
C ILE A 111 15.55 -0.07 -12.32
N ASN A 112 14.30 -0.36 -12.68
CA ASN A 112 13.99 -1.29 -13.76
C ASN A 112 14.02 -0.57 -15.11
N LEU A 113 14.90 -1.02 -16.01
CA LEU A 113 15.06 -0.42 -17.34
C LEU A 113 13.89 -0.70 -18.29
N ASP A 114 13.07 -1.70 -18.00
CA ASP A 114 11.87 -2.02 -18.78
C ASP A 114 10.71 -1.04 -18.50
N ILE A 115 10.76 -0.34 -17.36
CA ILE A 115 9.76 0.67 -16.97
C ILE A 115 10.28 2.07 -17.32
N LEU A 116 9.58 2.75 -18.21
CA LEU A 116 9.94 4.11 -18.64
C LEU A 116 9.49 5.17 -17.63
N ARG A 117 8.30 4.99 -17.04
CA ARG A 117 7.70 5.91 -16.08
C ARG A 117 6.59 5.21 -15.31
N HIS A 118 6.36 5.62 -14.08
CA HIS A 118 5.19 5.22 -13.28
C HIS A 118 4.59 6.41 -12.55
N MET A 119 3.32 6.27 -12.19
CA MET A 119 2.56 7.21 -11.38
C MET A 119 1.70 6.40 -10.41
N ILE A 120 1.79 6.75 -9.13
CA ILE A 120 1.01 6.15 -8.05
C ILE A 120 -0.04 7.19 -7.63
N VAL A 121 -1.31 6.79 -7.64
CA VAL A 121 -2.46 7.66 -7.32
C VAL A 121 -3.32 6.99 -6.26
N LYS A 122 -3.77 7.77 -5.28
CA LYS A 122 -4.81 7.36 -4.34
C LYS A 122 -6.18 7.59 -4.99
N VAL A 123 -7.00 6.55 -5.09
CA VAL A 123 -8.24 6.55 -5.90
C VAL A 123 -9.42 7.25 -5.22
N GLU A 124 -9.30 7.64 -3.95
CA GLU A 124 -10.32 8.41 -3.25
C GLU A 124 -9.67 9.49 -2.36
N ALA A 125 -10.05 10.75 -2.61
CA ALA A 125 -9.78 11.93 -1.78
C ALA A 125 -11.02 12.84 -1.78
#